data_AF-A0A537CRA0-F1
#
_entry.id   AF-A0A537CRA0-F1
#
_cell.length_a   1.000
_cell.length_b   1.000
_cell.length_c   1.000
_cell.angle_alpha   90.00
_cell.angle_beta   90.00
_cell.angle_gamma   90.00
#
_symmetry.space_group_name_H-M   'P 1'
#
loop_
_entity.id
_entity.type
_entity.pdbx_description
1 polymer ?
#
loop_
_entity_poly.entity_id
_entity_poly.type
_entity_poly.pdbx_seq_one_letter_code
_entity_poly.pdbx_strand_id
1 'polypeptide(L)'
;MQRLKDFFNAFLLLELGRGLWLTVRRMVTTKITVQYPEEKTPMSPRFRGLHALRRYPNGEERCIACKLCEAVCPALAITIESEERDDGTR
;
A
#
# COMPACT_ATOMS: atom_id res chain seq x y z
N MET A 1 0.23 -7.55 -53.95
CA MET A 1 0.24 -6.25 -53.25
C MET A 1 0.66 -6.34 -51.77
N GLN A 2 0.40 -7.43 -51.03
CA GLN A 2 0.89 -7.55 -49.64
C GLN A 2 2.42 -7.47 -49.50
N ARG A 3 3.19 -8.28 -50.26
CA ARG A 3 4.66 -8.32 -50.16
C ARG A 3 5.36 -6.96 -50.38
N LEU A 4 4.78 -6.09 -51.21
CA LEU A 4 5.31 -4.74 -51.44
C LEU A 4 5.08 -3.87 -50.19
N LYS A 5 3.88 -3.93 -49.59
CA LYS A 5 3.56 -3.22 -48.35
C LYS A 5 4.45 -3.67 -47.19
N ASP A 6 4.70 -4.97 -47.08
CA ASP A 6 5.56 -5.54 -46.03
C ASP A 6 7.02 -5.08 -46.18
N PHE A 7 7.52 -5.03 -47.42
CA PHE A 7 8.85 -4.50 -47.73
C PHE A 7 8.98 -3.00 -47.41
N PHE A 8 7.97 -2.19 -47.76
CA PHE A 8 7.95 -0.76 -47.43
C PHE A 8 7.81 -0.52 -45.93
N ASN A 9 6.99 -1.30 -45.22
CA ASN A 9 6.85 -1.20 -43.77
C ASN A 9 8.15 -1.58 -43.03
N ALA A 10 8.89 -2.58 -43.55
CA ALA A 10 10.19 -2.99 -43.02
C ALA A 10 11.30 -1.98 -43.33
N PHE A 11 11.34 -1.41 -44.54
CA PHE A 11 12.35 -0.43 -44.95
C PHE A 11 12.14 0.96 -44.33
N LEU A 12 10.88 1.40 -44.17
CA LEU A 12 10.53 2.71 -43.61
C LEU A 12 10.27 2.69 -42.09
N LEU A 13 10.42 1.54 -41.42
CA LEU A 13 10.23 1.35 -39.98
C LEU A 13 8.95 2.02 -39.42
N LEU A 14 7.84 1.97 -40.16
CA LEU A 14 6.62 2.71 -39.81
C LEU A 14 6.05 2.30 -38.44
N GLU A 15 6.22 1.02 -38.05
CA GLU A 15 5.85 0.53 -36.72
C GLU A 15 6.70 1.13 -35.59
N LEU A 16 7.99 1.37 -35.83
CA LEU A 16 8.87 2.06 -34.89
C LEU A 16 8.44 3.52 -34.71
N GLY A 17 8.13 4.20 -35.82
CA GLY A 17 7.61 5.58 -35.81
C GLY A 17 6.30 5.70 -35.04
N ARG A 18 5.40 4.71 -35.20
CA ARG A 18 4.15 4.64 -34.44
C ARG A 18 4.39 4.45 -32.94
N GLY A 19 5.36 3.62 -32.55
CA GLY A 19 5.78 3.46 -31.16
C GLY A 19 6.39 4.73 -30.57
N LEU A 20 7.27 5.40 -31.31
CA LEU A 20 7.88 6.66 -30.89
C LEU A 20 6.83 7.78 -30.73
N TRP A 21 5.84 7.84 -31.60
CA TRP A 21 4.73 8.78 -31.50
C TRP A 21 3.95 8.62 -30.18
N LEU A 22 3.71 7.38 -29.75
CA LEU A 22 3.08 7.11 -28.46
C LEU A 22 3.95 7.62 -27.29
N THR A 23 5.26 7.43 -27.37
CA THR A 23 6.22 7.92 -26.36
C THR A 23 6.20 9.45 -26.28
N VAL A 24 6.30 10.14 -27.42
CA VAL A 24 6.22 11.61 -27.49
C VAL A 24 4.89 12.11 -26.91
N ARG A 25 3.77 11.45 -27.23
CA ARG A 25 2.47 11.78 -26.64
C ARG A 25 2.50 11.65 -25.12
N ARG A 26 3.08 10.57 -24.56
CA ARG A 26 3.17 10.38 -23.11
C ARG A 26 4.12 11.37 -22.43
N MET A 27 5.16 11.86 -23.13
CA MET A 27 6.07 12.88 -22.60
C MET A 27 5.34 14.18 -22.24
N VAL A 28 4.43 14.64 -23.10
CA VAL A 28 3.67 15.89 -22.90
C VAL A 28 2.45 15.73 -21.99
N THR A 29 1.94 14.50 -21.80
CA THR A 29 0.81 14.29 -20.87
C THR A 29 1.19 14.53 -19.41
N THR A 30 0.19 14.96 -18.63
CA THR A 30 0.31 15.11 -17.17
C THR A 30 0.72 13.81 -16.50
N LYS A 31 1.59 13.91 -15.50
CA LYS A 31 2.13 12.78 -14.75
C LYS A 31 1.24 12.54 -13.52
N ILE A 32 0.94 11.28 -13.25
CA ILE A 32 0.11 10.86 -12.10
C ILE A 32 0.93 10.69 -10.81
N THR A 33 1.95 11.52 -10.64
CA THR A 33 2.86 11.47 -9.49
C THR A 33 2.29 12.25 -8.32
N VAL A 34 2.59 11.80 -7.11
CA VAL A 34 2.27 12.51 -5.86
C VAL A 34 3.58 13.09 -5.32
N GLN A 35 3.59 14.36 -4.92
CA GLN A 35 4.77 15.00 -4.32
C GLN A 35 4.87 14.61 -2.85
N TYR A 36 5.59 13.54 -2.55
CA TYR A 36 5.83 13.11 -1.17
C TYR A 36 7.03 13.87 -0.58
N PRO A 37 6.96 14.42 0.66
CA PRO A 37 5.96 14.16 1.72
C PRO A 37 4.76 15.12 1.80
N GLU A 38 4.71 16.17 0.98
CA GLU A 38 3.70 17.25 1.05
C GLU A 38 2.29 16.74 0.72
N GLU A 39 2.19 15.85 -0.26
CA GLU A 39 0.96 15.18 -0.69
C GLU A 39 1.04 13.69 -0.34
N LYS A 40 -0.06 13.12 0.17
CA LYS A 40 -0.19 11.70 0.51
C LYS A 40 -1.31 11.06 -0.28
N THR A 41 -1.16 9.78 -0.59
CA THR A 41 -2.21 9.01 -1.24
C THR A 41 -3.42 8.84 -0.30
N PRO A 42 -4.65 8.83 -0.82
CA PRO A 42 -5.84 8.64 0.00
C PRO A 42 -5.82 7.24 0.61
N MET A 43 -5.90 7.17 1.94
CA MET A 43 -5.95 5.91 2.68
C MET A 43 -7.39 5.61 3.12
N SER A 44 -7.81 4.36 2.95
CA SER A 44 -9.12 3.94 3.46
C SER A 44 -9.11 3.88 5.00
N PRO A 45 -10.28 4.04 5.67
CA PRO A 45 -10.38 3.86 7.12
C PRO A 45 -9.99 2.46 7.63
N ARG A 46 -9.88 1.47 6.73
CA ARG A 46 -9.47 0.09 7.03
C ARG A 46 -7.98 -0.16 6.82
N PHE A 47 -7.19 0.87 6.53
CA PHE A 47 -5.75 0.75 6.40
C PHE A 47 -5.15 0.19 7.70
N ARG A 48 -4.36 -0.89 7.58
CA ARG A 48 -3.65 -1.50 8.70
C ARG A 48 -2.23 -0.91 8.75
N GLY A 49 -1.99 -0.04 9.74
CA GLY A 49 -0.70 0.60 9.97
C GLY A 49 -0.07 0.13 11.27
N LEU A 50 0.45 1.08 12.04
CA LEU A 50 1.07 0.83 13.33
C LEU A 50 0.06 0.31 14.36
N HIS A 51 0.41 -0.76 15.07
CA HIS A 51 -0.40 -1.30 16.16
C HIS A 51 -0.34 -0.36 17.37
N ALA A 52 -1.47 -0.11 18.02
CA ALA A 52 -1.55 0.76 19.20
C ALA A 52 -2.55 0.21 20.21
N LEU A 53 -2.17 0.21 21.50
CA LEU A 53 -3.05 -0.10 22.61
C LEU A 53 -4.04 1.05 22.83
N ARG A 54 -5.33 0.73 22.87
CA ARG A 54 -6.40 1.72 23.09
C ARG A 54 -6.78 1.80 24.57
N ARG A 55 -7.21 2.98 24.99
CA ARG A 55 -7.77 3.26 26.32
C ARG A 55 -9.30 3.43 26.26
N TYR A 56 -9.96 3.19 27.38
CA TYR A 56 -11.34 3.58 27.62
C TYR A 56 -11.45 5.11 27.76
N PRO A 57 -12.66 5.70 27.67
CA PRO A 57 -12.85 7.15 27.87
C PRO A 57 -12.44 7.66 29.26
N ASN A 58 -12.41 6.79 30.28
CA ASN A 58 -11.93 7.09 31.64
C ASN A 58 -10.39 7.12 31.75
N GLY A 59 -9.65 6.86 30.65
CA GLY A 59 -8.19 6.83 30.62
C GLY A 59 -7.56 5.48 30.97
N GLU A 60 -8.35 4.50 31.42
CA GLU A 60 -7.87 3.14 31.72
C GLU A 60 -7.53 2.38 30.43
N GLU A 61 -6.54 1.50 30.46
CA GLU A 61 -6.25 0.64 29.31
C GLU A 61 -7.35 -0.39 29.04
N ARG A 62 -7.54 -0.75 27.76
CA ARG A 62 -8.53 -1.76 27.37
C ARG A 62 -8.01 -3.19 27.40
N CYS A 63 -6.69 -3.35 27.49
CA CYS A 63 -6.09 -4.67 27.59
C CYS A 63 -6.49 -5.30 28.93
N ILE A 64 -6.82 -6.58 28.92
CA ILE A 64 -7.14 -7.36 30.13
C ILE A 64 -6.24 -8.60 30.25
N ALA A 65 -5.12 -8.59 29.53
CA ALA A 65 -4.18 -9.70 29.44
C ALA A 65 -4.80 -11.07 29.09
N CYS A 66 -5.88 -11.12 28.29
CA CYS A 66 -6.55 -12.37 27.91
C CYS A 66 -5.75 -13.29 26.97
N LYS A 67 -4.59 -12.85 26.48
CA LYS A 67 -3.68 -13.57 25.54
C LYS A 67 -4.29 -14.04 24.21
N LEU A 68 -5.51 -13.60 23.87
CA LEU A 68 -6.15 -13.95 22.59
C LEU A 68 -5.39 -13.40 21.36
N CYS A 69 -4.84 -12.19 21.48
CA CYS A 69 -4.06 -11.57 20.41
C CYS A 69 -2.70 -12.26 20.20
N GLU A 70 -2.08 -12.75 21.28
CA GLU A 70 -0.86 -13.57 21.23
C GLU A 70 -1.14 -14.92 20.55
N ALA A 71 -2.22 -15.60 20.94
CA ALA A 71 -2.61 -16.88 20.36
C ALA A 71 -2.96 -16.81 18.87
N VAL A 72 -3.59 -15.72 18.41
CA VAL A 72 -3.98 -15.56 16.99
C VAL A 72 -2.86 -15.01 16.11
N CYS A 73 -1.74 -14.56 16.69
CA CYS A 73 -0.66 -13.93 15.94
C CYS A 73 0.05 -14.98 15.05
N PRO A 74 -0.04 -14.88 13.70
CA PRO A 74 0.52 -15.90 12.82
C PRO A 74 2.06 -15.90 12.80
N ALA A 75 2.67 -14.77 13.15
CA ALA A 75 4.12 -14.60 13.18
C ALA A 75 4.72 -14.75 14.59
N LEU A 76 3.89 -15.05 15.61
CA LEU A 76 4.31 -15.13 17.01
C LEU A 76 5.11 -13.91 17.49
N ALA A 77 4.71 -12.71 17.04
CA ALA A 77 5.42 -11.46 17.31
C ALA A 77 5.01 -10.79 18.65
N ILE A 78 3.99 -11.32 19.32
CA ILE A 78 3.42 -10.76 20.55
C ILE A 78 3.77 -11.70 21.71
N THR A 79 4.19 -11.14 22.84
CA THR A 79 4.45 -11.88 24.08
C THR A 79 3.80 -11.12 25.23
N ILE A 80 3.00 -11.82 26.06
CA ILE A 80 2.23 -11.20 27.14
C ILE A 80 2.47 -11.92 28.47
N GLU A 81 2.95 -11.15 29.44
CA GLU A 81 3.03 -11.52 30.86
C GLU A 81 2.05 -10.64 31.65
N SER A 82 1.43 -11.20 32.69
CA SER A 82 0.34 -10.54 33.44
C SER A 82 0.54 -10.70 34.93
N GLU A 83 0.25 -9.64 35.66
CA GLU A 83 0.19 -9.60 37.12
C GLU A 83 -1.17 -9.07 37.57
N GLU A 84 -1.57 -9.42 38.79
CA GLU A 84 -2.82 -8.95 39.38
C GLU A 84 -2.68 -7.49 39.77
N ARG A 85 -3.66 -6.67 39.37
CA ARG A 85 -3.63 -5.23 39.63
C ARG A 85 -3.97 -4.90 41.09
N ASP A 86 -3.45 -3.78 41.59
CA ASP A 86 -3.70 -3.26 42.95
C ASP A 86 -5.19 -3.12 43.32
N ASP A 87 -6.05 -2.88 42.33
CA ASP A 87 -7.50 -2.72 42.51
C ASP A 87 -8.25 -4.07 42.64
N GLY A 88 -7.54 -5.21 42.61
CA GLY A 88 -8.11 -6.57 42.64
C GLY A 88 -8.98 -6.89 41.41
N THR A 89 -8.88 -6.07 40.36
CA THR A 89 -9.57 -6.27 39.09
C THR A 89 -8.54 -6.57 38.01
N ARG A 90 -8.60 -7.81 37.50
CA ARG A 90 -7.74 -8.39 36.45
C ARG A 90 -6.40 -8.88 36.96
#